data_AF-A0A2H0RYG8-F1
#
_entry.id   AF-A0A2H0RYG8-F1
#
_cell.length_a   1.000
_cell.length_b   1.000
_cell.length_c   1.000
_cell.angle_alpha   90.00
_cell.angle_beta   90.00
_cell.angle_gamma   90.00
#
_symmetry.space_group_name_H-M   'P 1'
#
loop_
_entity.id
_entity.type
_entity.pdbx_description
1 polymer ?
#
loop_
_entity_poly.entity_id
_entity_poly.type
_entity_poly.pdbx_seq_one_letter_code
_entity_poly.pdbx_strand_id
1 'polypeptide(L)'
;MLPTIVSAVLTLLAPKAYAAQLATGQFGIEQSAGTLTISIIVSNVLSVAQDTIVPVCTAIFIAGAFFFTVSAGDEQRKSLGKDLMIGALIGIAVVVGVRQILNMAYFFLYGSN
;
A
#
# COMPACT_ATOMS: atom_id res chain seq x y z
N MET A 1 29.36 23.65 -12.91
CA MET A 1 28.94 22.74 -11.83
C MET A 1 27.71 23.22 -11.05
N LEU A 2 27.34 24.51 -11.12
CA LEU A 2 26.11 25.06 -10.51
C LEU A 2 24.76 24.46 -10.98
N PRO A 3 24.53 24.13 -12.27
CA PRO A 3 23.19 23.71 -12.72
C PRO A 3 22.80 22.30 -12.25
N THR A 4 23.77 21.44 -11.97
CA THR A 4 23.55 20.06 -11.50
C THR A 4 23.00 20.03 -10.08
N ILE A 5 23.48 20.93 -9.21
CA ILE A 5 23.03 21.03 -7.82
C ILE A 5 21.58 21.53 -7.77
N VAL A 6 21.23 22.53 -8.59
CA VAL A 6 19.86 23.06 -8.67
C VAL A 6 18.88 21.99 -9.15
N SER A 7 19.24 21.19 -10.15
CA SER A 7 18.41 20.09 -10.65
C SER A 7 18.28 18.93 -9.63
N ALA A 8 19.34 18.64 -8.87
CA ALA A 8 19.30 17.66 -7.79
C ALA A 8 18.39 18.09 -6.63
N VAL A 9 18.39 19.39 -6.28
CA VAL A 9 17.52 19.94 -5.24
C VAL A 9 16.05 19.92 -5.69
N LEU A 10 15.77 20.28 -6.95
CA LEU A 10 14.42 20.21 -7.53
C LEU A 10 13.87 18.79 -7.60
N THR A 11 14.69 17.79 -7.89
CA THR A 11 14.27 16.36 -7.90
C THR A 11 14.17 15.73 -6.52
N LEU A 12 14.81 16.32 -5.50
CA LEU A 12 14.64 15.94 -4.09
C LEU A 12 13.36 16.53 -3.49
N LEU A 13 12.98 17.74 -3.92
CA LEU A 13 11.76 18.46 -3.51
C LEU A 13 10.52 18.06 -4.32
N ALA A 14 10.69 17.60 -5.56
CA ALA A 14 9.58 17.12 -6.36
C ALA A 14 9.01 15.85 -5.72
N PRO A 15 7.74 15.83 -5.30
CA PRO A 15 7.11 14.62 -4.84
C PRO A 15 7.13 13.63 -6.01
N LYS A 16 7.95 12.58 -5.88
CA LYS A 16 7.96 11.44 -6.78
C LYS A 16 6.63 10.73 -6.54
N ALA A 17 5.58 11.20 -7.21
CA ALA A 17 4.31 10.51 -7.26
C ALA A 17 4.60 9.19 -7.99
N TYR A 18 4.83 8.13 -7.22
CA TYR A 18 4.75 6.77 -7.74
C TYR A 18 3.30 6.63 -8.20
N ALA A 19 3.07 6.81 -9.49
CA ALA A 19 1.81 6.45 -10.10
C ALA A 19 1.62 4.97 -9.80
N ALA A 20 0.63 4.65 -8.97
CA ALA A 20 0.22 3.27 -8.77
C ALA A 20 -0.15 2.73 -10.17
N GLN A 21 0.67 1.82 -10.69
CA GLN A 21 0.34 1.15 -11.93
C GLN A 21 -0.85 0.24 -11.62
N LEU A 22 -2.07 0.70 -11.92
CA LEU A 22 -3.26 -0.15 -11.87
C LEU A 22 -3.11 -1.21 -12.98
N ALA A 23 -2.56 -2.36 -12.62
CA ALA A 23 -2.51 -3.54 -13.47
C ALA A 23 -3.91 -4.18 -13.50
N THR A 24 -4.81 -3.63 -14.31
CA THR A 24 -6.20 -4.13 -14.48
C THR A 24 -6.31 -5.54 -15.07
N GLY A 25 -5.17 -6.17 -15.43
CA GLY A 25 -5.12 -7.53 -15.96
C GLY A 25 -4.82 -8.64 -14.93
N GLN A 26 -4.51 -8.29 -13.68
CA GLN A 26 -4.05 -9.24 -12.66
C GLN A 26 -4.84 -9.10 -11.35
N PHE A 27 -6.16 -8.99 -11.45
CA PHE A 27 -7.00 -9.00 -10.26
C PHE A 27 -7.23 -10.44 -9.82
N GLY A 28 -6.37 -10.95 -8.94
CA GLY A 28 -6.74 -12.05 -8.06
C GLY A 28 -6.56 -13.49 -8.52
N ILE A 29 -5.90 -13.75 -9.65
CA ILE A 29 -5.57 -15.12 -10.05
C ILE A 29 -4.09 -15.17 -10.44
N GLU A 30 -3.22 -15.44 -9.45
CA GLU A 30 -1.78 -15.62 -9.69
C GLU A 30 -1.47 -17.05 -10.21
N GLN A 31 -2.38 -18.00 -10.03
CA GLN A 31 -2.34 -19.33 -10.64
C GLN A 31 -3.74 -19.84 -10.98
N SER A 32 -4.04 -19.92 -12.29
CA SER A 32 -5.28 -20.51 -12.82
C SER A 32 -5.11 -21.95 -13.36
N ALA A 33 -3.91 -22.51 -13.40
CA ALA A 33 -3.64 -23.78 -14.07
C ALA A 33 -2.99 -24.80 -13.13
N GLY A 34 -3.82 -25.56 -12.40
CA GLY A 34 -3.36 -26.68 -11.56
C GLY A 34 -4.37 -27.10 -10.47
N THR A 35 -4.03 -28.16 -9.72
CA THR A 35 -4.77 -28.62 -8.54
C THR A 35 -4.86 -27.50 -7.50
N LEU A 36 -6.09 -27.04 -7.21
CA LEU A 36 -6.36 -26.03 -6.19
C LEU A 36 -6.07 -26.61 -4.79
N THR A 37 -4.88 -26.32 -4.26
CA THR A 37 -4.56 -26.56 -2.86
C THR A 37 -5.06 -25.41 -2.00
N ILE A 38 -5.34 -25.68 -0.72
CA ILE A 38 -5.82 -24.67 0.24
C ILE A 38 -4.83 -23.48 0.33
N SER A 39 -3.53 -23.74 0.22
CA SER A 39 -2.49 -22.70 0.16
C SER A 39 -2.66 -21.74 -1.03
N ILE A 40 -2.99 -22.27 -2.21
CA ILE A 40 -3.22 -21.44 -3.42
C ILE A 40 -4.48 -20.60 -3.25
N ILE A 41 -5.56 -21.17 -2.72
CA ILE A 41 -6.82 -20.44 -2.49
C ILE A 41 -6.59 -19.28 -1.51
N VAL A 42 -5.92 -19.54 -0.38
CA VAL A 42 -5.61 -18.51 0.63
C VAL A 42 -4.71 -17.43 0.04
N SER A 43 -3.72 -17.81 -0.77
CA SER A 43 -2.80 -16.87 -1.42
C SER A 43 -3.51 -15.98 -2.45
N ASN A 44 -4.41 -16.53 -3.26
CA ASN A 44 -5.20 -15.76 -4.23
C ASN A 44 -6.15 -14.76 -3.54
N VAL A 45 -6.84 -15.19 -2.46
CA VAL A 45 -7.71 -14.29 -1.67
C VAL A 45 -6.90 -13.15 -1.05
N LEU A 46 -5.71 -13.46 -0.55
CA LEU A 46 -4.83 -12.46 0.02
C LEU A 46 -4.27 -11.51 -1.06
N SER A 47 -3.96 -12.01 -2.26
CA SER A 47 -3.54 -11.18 -3.39
C SER A 47 -4.62 -10.19 -3.75
N VAL A 48 -5.87 -10.63 -3.89
CA VAL A 48 -7.02 -9.73 -4.16
C VAL A 48 -7.13 -8.63 -3.10
N ALA A 49 -7.02 -9.00 -1.82
CA ALA A 49 -7.09 -8.04 -0.73
C ALA A 49 -5.93 -7.02 -0.76
N GLN A 50 -4.72 -7.48 -1.11
CA GLN A 50 -3.54 -6.63 -1.24
C GLN A 50 -3.64 -5.69 -2.45
N ASP A 51 -3.99 -6.23 -3.61
CA ASP A 51 -4.08 -5.50 -4.88
C ASP A 51 -5.16 -4.42 -4.86
N THR A 52 -6.17 -4.56 -4.00
CA THR A 52 -7.23 -3.55 -3.81
C THR A 52 -6.88 -2.50 -2.78
N ILE A 53 -6.40 -2.92 -1.61
CA ILE A 53 -6.24 -2.00 -0.49
C ILE A 53 -4.98 -1.15 -0.65
N VAL A 54 -3.88 -1.71 -1.17
CA VAL A 54 -2.61 -0.99 -1.35
C VAL A 54 -2.74 0.25 -2.23
N PRO A 55 -3.34 0.21 -3.44
CA PRO A 55 -3.50 1.41 -4.26
C PRO A 55 -4.44 2.43 -3.63
N VAL A 56 -5.51 1.99 -2.96
CA VAL A 56 -6.46 2.88 -2.26
C VAL A 56 -5.77 3.61 -1.10
N CYS A 57 -5.06 2.87 -0.23
CA CYS A 57 -4.30 3.47 0.86
C CYS A 57 -3.22 4.43 0.34
N THR A 58 -2.53 4.07 -0.74
CA THR A 58 -1.52 4.93 -1.35
C THR A 58 -2.13 6.24 -1.86
N ALA A 59 -3.29 6.19 -2.52
CA ALA A 59 -4.00 7.38 -2.99
C ALA A 59 -4.43 8.28 -1.82
N ILE A 60 -4.97 7.69 -0.75
CA ILE A 60 -5.38 8.43 0.47
C ILE A 60 -4.16 9.05 1.16
N PHE A 61 -3.04 8.32 1.23
CA PHE A 61 -1.79 8.81 1.80
C PHE A 61 -1.25 10.02 1.03
N ILE A 62 -1.25 9.95 -0.31
CA ILE A 62 -0.83 11.07 -1.16
C ILE A 62 -1.79 12.26 -1.00
N ALA A 63 -3.10 12.02 -0.95
CA ALA A 63 -4.08 13.07 -0.70
C ALA A 63 -3.86 13.74 0.66
N GLY A 64 -3.61 12.97 1.71
CA GLY A 64 -3.26 13.47 3.05
C GLY A 64 -1.95 14.26 3.06
N ALA A 65 -0.92 13.77 2.36
CA ALA A 65 0.36 14.46 2.22
C ALA A 65 0.22 15.80 1.48
N PHE A 66 -0.58 15.85 0.42
CA PHE A 66 -0.87 17.08 -0.31
C PHE A 66 -1.63 18.09 0.57
N PHE A 67 -2.63 17.61 1.32
CA PHE A 67 -3.37 18.46 2.26
C PHE A 67 -2.48 19.01 3.37
N PHE A 68 -1.53 18.20 3.86
CA PHE A 68 -0.55 18.59 4.87
C PHE A 68 0.43 19.65 4.35
N THR A 69 0.90 19.55 3.10
CA THR A 69 1.89 20.49 2.53
C THR A 69 1.27 21.80 2.07
N VAL A 70 0.06 21.79 1.50
CA VAL A 70 -0.69 23.00 1.10
C VAL A 70 -1.22 23.79 2.30
N SER A 71 -1.21 23.20 3.49
CA SER A 71 -1.84 23.73 4.70
C SER A 71 -1.31 25.06 5.24
N ALA A 72 -0.35 25.73 4.58
CA ALA A 72 0.27 27.06 4.81
C ALA A 72 -0.28 27.99 5.94
N GLY A 73 -0.39 27.51 7.18
CA GLY A 73 -0.84 28.26 8.36
C GLY A 73 -2.22 27.85 8.94
N ASP A 74 -2.99 27.00 8.28
CA ASP A 74 -4.28 26.48 8.75
C ASP A 74 -4.07 25.17 9.51
N GLU A 75 -4.02 25.21 10.84
CA GLU A 75 -3.77 24.04 11.70
C GLU A 75 -4.79 22.92 11.48
N GLN A 76 -6.02 23.27 11.11
CA GLN A 76 -7.10 22.31 10.91
C GLN A 76 -6.88 21.42 9.68
N ARG A 77 -6.33 22.00 8.61
CA ARG A 77 -5.99 21.25 7.39
C ARG A 77 -4.75 20.39 7.61
N LYS A 78 -3.83 20.83 8.49
CA LYS A 78 -2.63 20.10 8.87
C LYS A 78 -2.95 18.88 9.70
N SER A 79 -3.91 18.98 10.63
CA SER A 79 -4.36 17.82 11.41
C SER A 79 -5.08 16.82 10.52
N LEU A 80 -5.97 17.27 9.62
CA LEU A 80 -6.65 16.38 8.68
C LEU A 80 -5.68 15.63 7.75
N GLY A 81 -4.67 16.31 7.21
CA GLY A 81 -3.67 15.66 6.37
C GLY A 81 -2.89 14.56 7.11
N LYS A 82 -2.56 14.81 8.38
CA LYS A 82 -1.91 13.79 9.24
C LYS A 82 -2.83 12.62 9.54
N ASP A 83 -4.10 12.88 9.87
CA ASP A 83 -5.07 11.83 10.18
C ASP A 83 -5.33 10.94 8.96
N LEU A 84 -5.38 11.52 7.76
CA LEU A 84 -5.46 10.79 6.50
C LEU A 84 -4.22 9.92 6.24
N MET A 85 -3.01 10.46 6.48
CA MET A 85 -1.78 9.67 6.36
C MET A 85 -1.72 8.52 7.38
N ILE A 86 -2.10 8.76 8.63
CA ILE A 86 -2.12 7.73 9.68
C ILE A 86 -3.17 6.67 9.37
N GLY A 87 -4.36 7.06 8.93
CA GLY A 87 -5.41 6.14 8.50
C GLY A 87 -4.96 5.23 7.35
N ALA A 88 -4.28 5.80 6.36
CA ALA A 88 -3.70 5.02 5.26
C ALA A 88 -2.62 4.02 5.73
N LEU A 89 -1.76 4.43 6.67
CA LEU A 89 -0.75 3.54 7.27
C LEU A 89 -1.39 2.38 8.05
N ILE A 90 -2.44 2.66 8.82
CA ILE A 90 -3.19 1.62 9.55
C ILE A 90 -3.81 0.63 8.56
N GLY A 91 -4.39 1.10 7.46
CA GLY A 91 -4.95 0.24 6.41
C GLY A 91 -3.93 -0.74 5.84
N ILE A 92 -2.72 -0.26 5.52
CA ILE A 92 -1.62 -1.12 5.06
C ILE A 92 -1.19 -2.10 6.15
N ALA A 93 -1.07 -1.65 7.41
CA ALA A 93 -0.67 -2.50 8.52
C ALA A 93 -1.63 -3.68 8.75
N VAL A 94 -2.94 -3.46 8.61
CA VAL A 94 -3.96 -4.52 8.72
C VAL A 94 -3.75 -5.59 7.65
N VAL A 95 -3.55 -5.19 6.39
CA VAL A 95 -3.38 -6.13 5.27
C VAL A 95 -2.12 -6.99 5.44
N VAL A 96 -1.02 -6.38 5.90
CA VAL A 96 0.21 -7.11 6.22
C VAL A 96 -0.02 -8.03 7.42
N GLY A 97 -0.77 -7.58 8.43
CA GLY A 97 -1.14 -8.39 9.61
C GLY A 97 -1.93 -9.65 9.24
N VAL A 98 -2.90 -9.53 8.33
CA VAL A 98 -3.69 -10.69 7.86
C VAL A 98 -2.80 -11.76 7.24
N ARG A 99 -1.82 -11.38 6.41
CA ARG A 99 -0.85 -12.33 5.84
C ARG A 99 -0.11 -13.13 6.90
N GLN A 100 0.31 -12.46 7.98
CA GLN A 100 1.04 -13.11 9.07
C GLN A 100 0.14 -14.05 9.88
N ILE A 101 -1.08 -13.62 10.18
CA ILE A 101 -2.06 -14.45 10.90
C ILE A 101 -2.40 -15.71 10.10
N LEU A 102 -2.62 -15.58 8.78
CA LEU A 102 -2.94 -16.72 7.92
C LEU A 102 -1.77 -17.71 7.82
N ASN A 103 -0.53 -17.22 7.70
CA ASN A 103 0.66 -18.07 7.73
C ASN A 103 0.81 -18.81 9.08
N MET A 104 0.55 -18.13 10.20
CA MET A 104 0.57 -18.75 11.51
C MET A 104 -0.54 -19.81 11.65
N ALA A 105 -1.76 -19.49 11.23
CA ALA A 105 -2.89 -20.43 11.26
C ALA A 105 -2.62 -21.67 10.37
N TYR A 106 -2.03 -21.48 9.19
CA TYR A 106 -1.63 -22.58 8.32
C TYR A 106 -0.54 -23.45 8.96
N PHE A 107 0.44 -22.84 9.62
CA PHE A 107 1.44 -23.57 10.39
C PHE A 107 0.81 -24.42 11.50
N PHE A 108 -0.20 -23.92 12.21
CA PHE A 108 -0.90 -24.73 13.22
C PHE A 108 -1.74 -25.88 12.61
N LEU A 109 -2.35 -25.67 11.44
CA LEU A 109 -3.19 -26.68 10.79
C LEU A 109 -2.38 -27.78 10.07
N TYR A 110 -1.25 -27.42 9.45
CA TYR A 110 -0.44 -28.34 8.64
C TYR A 110 0.89 -28.72 9.29
N GLY A 111 1.36 -27.99 10.31
CA GLY A 111 2.58 -28.29 11.07
C GLY A 111 2.39 -29.35 12.17
N SER A 112 1.22 -30.00 12.22
CA SER A 112 0.94 -31.17 13.07
C SER A 112 1.20 -32.51 12.36
N ASN A 113 2.16 -32.57 11.43
CA ASN A 113 2.74 -33.81 10.91
C ASN A 113 4.25 -33.68 10.75
#